data_AF-A0A4Q7LPP9-F1
#
_entry.id   AF-A0A4Q7LPP9-F1
#
_cell.length_a   1.000
_cell.length_b   1.000
_cell.length_c   1.000
_cell.angle_alpha   90.00
_cell.angle_beta   90.00
_cell.angle_gamma   90.00
#
_symmetry.space_group_name_H-M   'P 1'
#
loop_
_entity.id
_entity.type
_entity.pdbx_description
1 polymer ?
#
loop_
_entity_poly.entity_id
_entity_poly.type
_entity_poly.pdbx_seq_one_letter_code
_entity_poly.pdbx_strand_id
1 'polypeptide(L)'
;MAGPDTAGEGTAAPSSQALDALEAQAVALDAAASPPAPGAPGQAEPVPALDTAAELLGVLELLRMMAGPAMTWWPDFGQVWSDAQIRQIAQAGGAVIDRHGWAVGGLMSTWGPYLGLAAATLPPAAATYAAMRQHRAEQAARRWVEEAELPDQPEDAEGVRP
;
A
#
# COMPACT_ATOMS: atom_id res chain seq x y z
N MET A 1 -16.43 44.97 -41.43
CA MET A 1 -15.57 44.90 -40.23
C MET A 1 -15.01 43.49 -40.17
N ALA A 2 -13.69 43.39 -40.14
CA ALA A 2 -12.91 42.17 -40.33
C ALA A 2 -12.38 41.63 -38.98
N GLY A 3 -12.30 40.29 -38.87
CA GLY A 3 -11.41 39.50 -38.00
C GLY A 3 -11.89 39.23 -36.56
N PRO A 4 -11.38 38.17 -35.89
CA PRO A 4 -10.23 37.32 -36.27
C PRO A 4 -10.52 35.82 -36.44
N ASP A 5 -9.81 35.23 -37.40
CA ASP A 5 -9.56 33.80 -37.58
C ASP A 5 -8.81 33.21 -36.37
N THR A 6 -9.36 32.15 -35.77
CA THR A 6 -8.62 31.27 -34.85
C THR A 6 -7.86 30.24 -35.67
N ALA A 7 -6.58 30.53 -35.92
CA ALA A 7 -5.62 29.61 -36.51
C ALA A 7 -5.48 28.35 -35.65
N GLY A 8 -5.60 27.19 -36.30
CA GLY A 8 -5.43 25.88 -35.69
C GLY A 8 -4.01 25.65 -35.21
N GLU A 9 -3.88 25.24 -33.95
CA GLU A 9 -2.69 24.61 -33.40
C GLU A 9 -2.52 23.24 -34.06
N GLY A 10 -1.70 23.21 -35.12
CA GLY A 10 -1.23 21.97 -35.70
C GLY A 10 -0.29 21.27 -34.70
N THR A 11 -0.69 20.09 -34.25
CA THR A 11 0.17 19.14 -33.53
C THR A 11 1.35 18.77 -34.43
N ALA A 12 2.45 19.52 -34.31
CA ALA A 12 3.69 19.22 -35.02
C ALA A 12 4.20 17.86 -34.58
N ALA A 13 4.44 16.96 -35.54
CA ALA A 13 5.06 15.67 -35.27
C ALA A 13 6.44 15.90 -34.62
N PRO A 14 6.85 15.04 -33.65
CA PRO A 14 8.15 15.15 -33.02
C PRO A 14 9.25 15.10 -34.09
N SER A 15 10.22 16.02 -33.99
CA SER A 15 11.35 16.08 -34.92
C SER A 15 12.23 14.84 -34.78
N SER A 16 12.89 14.43 -35.86
CA SER A 16 13.83 13.29 -35.85
C SER A 16 14.91 13.43 -34.78
N GLN A 17 15.37 14.65 -34.52
CA GLN A 17 16.33 14.95 -33.45
C GLN A 17 15.83 14.59 -32.04
N ALA A 18 14.53 14.73 -31.77
CA ALA A 18 13.96 14.36 -30.47
C ALA A 18 13.91 12.83 -30.30
N LEU A 19 13.71 12.09 -31.39
CA LEU A 19 13.72 10.63 -31.39
C LEU A 19 15.15 10.09 -31.20
N ASP A 20 16.15 10.68 -31.88
CA ASP A 20 17.56 10.29 -31.74
C ASP A 20 18.05 10.50 -30.28
N ALA A 21 17.62 11.57 -29.62
CA ALA A 21 17.96 11.85 -28.23
C ALA A 21 17.33 10.82 -27.26
N LEU A 22 16.10 10.39 -27.54
CA LEU A 22 15.42 9.35 -26.76
C LEU A 22 16.08 7.98 -26.94
N GLU A 23 16.51 7.64 -28.15
CA GLU A 23 17.25 6.39 -28.42
C GLU A 23 18.58 6.36 -27.67
N ALA A 24 19.35 7.45 -27.70
CA ALA A 24 20.60 7.56 -26.95
C ALA A 24 20.39 7.42 -25.43
N GLN A 25 19.30 7.99 -24.91
CA GLN A 25 18.95 7.91 -23.49
C GLN A 25 18.49 6.50 -23.08
N ALA A 26 17.75 5.81 -23.95
CA ALA A 26 17.36 4.42 -23.75
C ALA A 26 18.58 3.48 -23.74
N VAL A 27 19.53 3.67 -24.66
CA VAL A 27 20.79 2.89 -24.70
C VAL A 27 21.62 3.13 -23.43
N ALA A 28 21.69 4.36 -22.93
CA ALA A 28 22.40 4.66 -21.69
C ALA A 28 21.75 3.98 -20.46
N LEU A 29 20.42 3.92 -20.41
CA LEU A 29 19.68 3.23 -19.36
C LEU A 29 19.85 1.70 -19.43
N ASP A 30 19.83 1.12 -20.63
CA ASP A 30 20.02 -0.33 -20.83
C ASP A 30 21.45 -0.78 -20.50
N ALA A 31 22.44 0.07 -20.82
CA ALA A 31 23.82 -0.12 -20.42
C ALA A 31 24.00 -0.04 -18.88
N ALA A 32 23.26 0.82 -18.19
CA ALA A 32 23.27 0.92 -16.74
C ALA A 32 22.49 -0.20 -16.04
N ALA A 33 21.50 -0.80 -16.72
CA ALA A 33 20.68 -1.90 -16.22
C ALA A 33 21.32 -3.28 -16.43
N SER A 34 22.38 -3.38 -17.24
CA SER A 34 23.12 -4.63 -17.40
C SER A 34 23.85 -5.00 -16.10
N PRO A 35 23.56 -6.18 -15.51
CA PRO A 35 24.31 -6.64 -14.34
C PRO A 35 25.79 -6.84 -14.69
N PRO A 36 26.72 -6.55 -13.76
CA PRO A 36 28.14 -6.77 -14.02
C PRO A 36 28.36 -8.24 -14.40
N ALA A 37 29.10 -8.45 -15.48
CA ALA A 37 29.50 -9.79 -15.93
C ALA A 37 30.12 -10.56 -14.74
N PRO A 38 29.81 -11.86 -14.55
CA PRO A 38 30.38 -12.65 -13.48
C PRO A 38 31.90 -12.69 -13.66
N GLY A 39 32.58 -11.98 -12.75
CA GLY A 39 33.96 -11.56 -12.91
C GLY A 39 34.98 -12.68 -12.73
N ALA A 40 36.13 -12.43 -13.35
CA ALA A 40 37.42 -12.93 -12.89
C ALA A 40 37.62 -12.64 -11.38
N PRO A 41 38.39 -13.48 -10.67
CA PRO A 41 38.57 -13.36 -9.23
C PRO A 41 39.54 -12.21 -8.91
N GLY A 42 38.99 -11.06 -8.52
CA GLY A 42 39.81 -9.92 -8.11
C GLY A 42 38.97 -8.80 -7.51
N GLN A 43 38.88 -8.81 -6.18
CA GLN A 43 38.49 -7.67 -5.33
C GLN A 43 37.14 -7.03 -5.64
N ALA A 44 36.07 -7.63 -5.13
CA ALA A 44 34.86 -6.86 -4.84
C ALA A 44 35.21 -5.81 -3.76
N GLU A 45 35.09 -4.53 -4.09
CA GLU A 45 35.07 -3.48 -3.07
C GLU A 45 34.01 -3.82 -2.02
N PRO A 46 34.29 -3.63 -0.72
CA PRO A 46 33.27 -3.80 0.31
C PRO A 46 32.20 -2.74 0.08
N VAL A 47 31.09 -3.15 -0.54
CA VAL A 47 29.86 -2.36 -0.58
C VAL A 47 29.59 -1.97 0.88
N PRO A 48 29.48 -0.67 1.20
CA PRO A 48 29.16 -0.27 2.57
C PRO A 48 27.88 -1.00 2.95
N ALA A 49 27.93 -1.76 4.04
CA ALA A 49 26.76 -2.46 4.55
C ALA A 49 25.71 -1.38 4.84
N LEU A 50 24.76 -1.21 3.91
CA LEU A 50 23.58 -0.41 4.18
C LEU A 50 22.89 -1.07 5.36
N ASP A 51 22.53 -0.26 6.35
CA ASP A 51 21.82 -0.75 7.53
C ASP A 51 20.39 -1.10 7.10
N THR A 52 20.21 -2.35 6.69
CA THR A 52 18.94 -2.92 6.20
C THR A 52 17.80 -2.68 7.19
N ALA A 53 18.08 -2.69 8.49
CA ALA A 53 17.08 -2.39 9.51
C ALA A 53 16.67 -0.92 9.48
N ALA A 54 17.60 0.01 9.26
CA ALA A 54 17.31 1.43 9.10
C ALA A 54 16.50 1.72 7.83
N GLU A 55 16.78 1.05 6.72
CA GLU A 55 15.98 1.17 5.50
C GLU A 55 14.55 0.66 5.70
N LEU A 56 14.41 -0.53 6.28
CA LEU A 56 13.11 -1.12 6.57
C LEU A 56 12.30 -0.27 7.54
N LEU A 57 12.97 0.35 8.52
CA LEU A 57 12.35 1.30 9.43
C LEU A 57 11.72 2.48 8.67
N GLY A 58 12.47 3.11 7.77
CA GLY A 58 11.96 4.23 6.96
C GLY A 58 10.76 3.82 6.10
N VAL A 59 10.78 2.62 5.50
CA VAL A 59 9.64 2.10 4.73
C VAL A 59 8.40 1.90 5.61
N LEU A 60 8.56 1.31 6.80
CA LEU A 60 7.45 1.08 7.72
C LEU A 60 6.87 2.38 8.28
N GLU A 61 7.70 3.39 8.54
CA GLU A 61 7.25 4.72 8.95
C GLU A 61 6.43 5.41 7.84
N LEU A 62 6.89 5.31 6.59
CA LEU A 62 6.16 5.81 5.42
C LEU A 62 4.81 5.10 5.28
N LEU A 63 4.79 3.78 5.39
CA LEU A 63 3.55 2.99 5.32
C LEU A 63 2.57 3.38 6.44
N ARG A 64 3.04 3.58 7.67
CA ARG A 64 2.20 4.07 8.77
C ARG A 64 1.62 5.44 8.45
N MET A 65 2.43 6.37 7.95
CA MET A 65 1.98 7.72 7.60
C MET A 65 0.88 7.68 6.53
N MET A 66 1.03 6.82 5.52
CA MET A 66 0.03 6.64 4.46
C MET A 66 -1.24 5.95 4.96
N ALA A 67 -1.11 4.97 5.84
CA ALA A 67 -2.24 4.21 6.39
C ALA A 67 -3.03 4.98 7.46
N GLY A 68 -2.39 5.93 8.16
CA GLY A 68 -2.97 6.68 9.28
C GLY A 68 -4.37 7.25 8.99
N PRO A 69 -4.57 8.04 7.92
CA PRO A 69 -5.88 8.60 7.57
C PRO A 69 -6.96 7.53 7.36
N ALA A 70 -6.61 6.42 6.70
CA ALA A 70 -7.53 5.31 6.43
C ALA A 70 -7.87 4.48 7.68
N MET A 71 -7.03 4.58 8.73
CA MET A 71 -7.17 3.83 9.99
C MET A 71 -7.71 4.67 11.15
N THR A 72 -8.16 5.91 10.90
CA THR A 72 -8.76 6.81 11.91
C THR A 72 -9.92 6.21 12.69
N TRP A 73 -10.64 5.25 12.10
CA TRP A 73 -11.73 4.53 12.75
C TRP A 73 -11.26 3.49 13.77
N TRP A 74 -9.98 3.14 13.80
CA TRP A 74 -9.39 2.19 14.74
C TRP A 74 -8.59 2.96 15.79
N PRO A 75 -9.16 3.19 16.99
CA PRO A 75 -8.54 4.05 18.01
C PRO A 75 -7.18 3.54 18.49
N ASP A 76 -6.94 2.23 18.44
CA ASP A 76 -5.69 1.63 18.90
C ASP A 76 -4.62 1.55 17.81
N PHE A 77 -4.89 2.02 16.58
CA PHE A 77 -3.94 1.94 15.47
C PHE A 77 -2.58 2.54 15.83
N GLY A 78 -2.56 3.72 16.45
CA GLY A 78 -1.31 4.38 16.87
C GLY A 78 -0.56 3.65 17.98
N GLN A 79 -1.28 2.90 18.83
CA GLN A 79 -0.66 2.07 19.87
C GLN A 79 -0.03 0.81 19.28
N VAL A 80 -0.75 0.13 18.38
CA VAL A 80 -0.27 -1.10 17.72
C VAL A 80 0.84 -0.80 16.72
N TRP A 81 0.76 0.33 16.00
CA TRP A 81 1.79 0.82 15.08
C TRP A 81 2.63 1.94 15.71
N SER A 82 2.97 1.80 16.98
CA SER A 82 3.84 2.74 17.69
C SER A 82 5.28 2.72 17.14
N ASP A 83 6.04 3.78 17.39
CA ASP A 83 7.46 3.86 16.99
C ASP A 83 8.32 2.74 17.59
N ALA A 84 7.93 2.26 18.77
CA ALA A 84 8.60 1.14 19.42
C ALA A 84 8.33 -0.17 18.67
N GLN A 85 7.05 -0.43 18.32
CA GLN A 85 6.66 -1.63 17.57
C GLN A 85 7.30 -1.65 16.18
N ILE A 86 7.27 -0.52 15.48
CA ILE A 86 7.84 -0.39 14.14
C ILE A 86 9.36 -0.62 14.18
N ARG A 87 10.08 -0.06 15.16
CA ARG A 87 11.52 -0.31 15.33
C ARG A 87 11.83 -1.79 15.60
N GLN A 88 11.03 -2.47 16.43
CA GLN A 88 11.21 -3.89 16.69
C GLN A 88 10.99 -4.74 15.42
N ILE A 89 9.95 -4.43 14.64
CA ILE A 89 9.68 -5.10 13.36
C ILE A 89 10.83 -4.85 12.38
N ALA A 90 11.31 -3.61 12.28
CA ALA A 90 12.41 -3.25 11.41
C ALA A 90 13.72 -3.98 11.77
N GLN A 91 14.05 -4.07 13.06
CA GLN A 91 15.23 -4.80 13.54
C GLN A 91 15.12 -6.30 13.23
N ALA A 92 13.98 -6.92 13.55
CA ALA A 92 13.77 -8.34 13.30
C ALA A 92 13.75 -8.66 11.79
N GLY A 93 13.08 -7.82 10.99
CA GLY A 93 13.02 -7.96 9.54
C GLY A 93 14.38 -7.75 8.88
N GLY A 94 15.13 -6.73 9.30
CA GLY A 94 16.49 -6.46 8.82
C GLY A 94 17.41 -7.65 9.03
N ALA A 95 17.40 -8.25 10.23
CA ALA A 95 18.21 -9.44 10.53
C ALA A 95 17.85 -10.66 9.64
N VAL A 96 16.59 -10.82 9.26
CA VAL A 96 16.15 -11.89 8.34
C VAL A 96 16.63 -11.59 6.91
N ILE A 97 16.48 -10.35 6.46
CA ILE A 97 16.91 -9.91 5.12
C ILE A 97 18.42 -10.08 4.97
N ASP A 98 19.19 -9.64 5.98
CA ASP A 98 20.65 -9.81 6.02
C ASP A 98 21.05 -11.28 6.00
N ARG A 99 20.37 -12.13 6.77
CA ARG A 99 20.64 -13.58 6.81
C ARG A 99 20.44 -14.27 5.46
N HIS A 100 19.48 -13.81 4.67
CA HIS A 100 19.19 -14.38 3.35
C HIS A 100 19.98 -13.69 2.22
N GLY A 101 20.83 -12.71 2.53
CA GLY A 101 21.58 -11.95 1.53
C GLY A 101 20.67 -11.20 0.57
N TRP A 102 19.45 -10.87 1.01
CA TRP A 102 18.50 -10.17 0.18
C TRP A 102 18.85 -8.68 0.19
N ALA A 103 19.14 -8.12 -0.97
CA ALA A 103 19.08 -6.67 -1.10
C ALA A 103 17.61 -6.23 -1.05
N VAL A 104 17.29 -5.14 -0.36
CA VAL A 104 15.93 -4.57 -0.34
C VAL A 104 15.41 -4.34 -1.77
N GLY A 105 16.30 -3.94 -2.69
CA GLY A 105 16.00 -3.84 -4.13
C GLY A 105 15.67 -5.18 -4.80
N GLY A 106 16.34 -6.27 -4.41
CA GLY A 106 16.03 -7.63 -4.90
C GLY A 106 14.70 -8.15 -4.36
N LEU A 107 14.35 -7.79 -3.12
CA LEU A 107 13.05 -8.10 -2.54
C LEU A 107 11.92 -7.39 -3.31
N MET A 108 12.09 -6.11 -3.62
CA MET A 108 11.14 -5.35 -4.44
C MET A 108 11.06 -5.85 -5.88
N SER A 109 12.15 -6.32 -6.47
CA SER A 109 12.09 -6.94 -7.80
C SER A 109 11.29 -8.24 -7.80
N THR A 110 11.49 -9.09 -6.78
CA THR A 110 10.83 -10.41 -6.68
C THR A 110 9.37 -10.30 -6.23
N TRP A 111 9.10 -9.46 -5.23
CA TRP A 111 7.80 -9.34 -4.58
C TRP A 111 7.02 -8.10 -4.95
N GLY A 112 7.63 -7.16 -5.68
CA GLY A 112 7.01 -5.91 -6.11
C GLY A 112 5.68 -6.09 -6.82
N PRO A 113 5.51 -7.07 -7.74
CA PRO A 113 4.21 -7.33 -8.36
C PRO A 113 3.13 -7.72 -7.34
N TYR A 114 3.47 -8.52 -6.33
CA TYR A 114 2.53 -8.92 -5.27
C TYR A 114 2.21 -7.77 -4.32
N LEU A 115 3.21 -6.97 -3.95
CA LEU A 115 3.02 -5.77 -3.15
C LEU A 115 2.19 -4.73 -3.89
N GLY A 116 2.42 -4.57 -5.20
CA GLY A 116 1.63 -3.71 -6.08
C GLY A 116 0.18 -4.18 -6.18
N LEU A 117 -0.05 -5.49 -6.31
CA LEU A 117 -1.40 -6.07 -6.28
C LEU A 117 -2.08 -5.84 -4.93
N ALA A 118 -1.36 -6.05 -3.82
CA ALA A 118 -1.88 -5.80 -2.48
C ALA A 118 -2.23 -4.31 -2.30
N ALA A 119 -1.39 -3.39 -2.77
CA ALA A 119 -1.64 -1.96 -2.73
C ALA A 119 -2.83 -1.56 -3.63
N ALA A 120 -2.98 -2.15 -4.81
CA ALA A 120 -4.09 -1.88 -5.72
C ALA A 120 -5.44 -2.40 -5.19
N THR A 121 -5.43 -3.51 -4.45
CA THR A 121 -6.63 -4.12 -3.85
C THR A 121 -7.01 -3.51 -2.49
N LEU A 122 -6.10 -2.76 -1.87
CA LEU A 122 -6.32 -2.13 -0.56
C LEU A 122 -7.50 -1.15 -0.53
N PRO A 123 -7.64 -0.18 -1.47
CA PRO A 123 -8.78 0.75 -1.48
C PRO A 123 -10.16 0.06 -1.56
N PRO A 124 -10.42 -0.85 -2.53
CA PRO A 124 -11.73 -1.53 -2.58
C PRO A 124 -11.95 -2.46 -1.39
N ALA A 125 -10.90 -3.10 -0.84
CA ALA A 125 -11.01 -3.91 0.37
C ALA A 125 -11.41 -3.06 1.59
N ALA A 126 -10.78 -1.89 1.76
CA ALA A 126 -11.11 -0.95 2.82
C ALA A 126 -12.55 -0.42 2.70
N ALA A 127 -12.99 -0.06 1.49
CA ALA A 127 -14.36 0.38 1.23
C ALA A 127 -15.39 -0.73 1.55
N THR A 128 -15.11 -1.96 1.15
CA THR A 128 -15.97 -3.13 1.43
C THR A 128 -16.06 -3.39 2.93
N TYR A 129 -14.93 -3.33 3.64
CA TYR A 129 -14.89 -3.48 5.09
C TYR A 129 -15.72 -2.40 5.80
N ALA A 130 -15.59 -1.13 5.38
CA ALA A 130 -16.39 -0.03 5.92
C ALA A 130 -17.89 -0.24 5.71
N ALA A 131 -18.31 -0.65 4.50
CA ALA A 131 -19.71 -0.92 4.17
C ALA A 131 -20.28 -2.10 4.99
N MET A 132 -19.55 -3.22 5.11
CA MET A 132 -19.96 -4.35 5.93
C MET A 132 -20.15 -3.95 7.40
N ARG A 133 -19.27 -3.09 7.92
CA ARG A 133 -19.36 -2.63 9.31
C ARG A 133 -20.57 -1.73 9.52
N GLN A 134 -20.83 -0.79 8.61
CA GLN A 134 -22.03 0.06 8.65
C GLN A 134 -23.30 -0.79 8.64
N HIS A 135 -23.36 -1.77 7.74
CA HIS A 135 -24.52 -2.66 7.67
C HIS A 135 -24.72 -3.46 8.96
N ARG A 136 -23.64 -3.96 9.58
CA ARG A 136 -23.72 -4.62 10.89
C ARG A 136 -24.22 -3.69 11.99
N ALA A 137 -23.79 -2.43 12.00
CA ALA A 137 -24.25 -1.44 12.98
C ALA A 137 -25.74 -1.13 12.80
N GLU A 138 -26.22 -0.98 11.57
CA GLU A 138 -27.64 -0.79 11.26
C GLU A 138 -28.50 -1.99 11.68
N GLN A 139 -28.04 -3.20 11.39
CA GLN A 139 -28.73 -4.43 11.81
C GLN A 139 -28.77 -4.59 13.33
N ALA A 140 -27.72 -4.16 14.03
CA ALA A 140 -27.74 -4.12 15.49
C ALA A 140 -28.80 -3.12 15.97
N ALA A 141 -28.77 -1.88 15.47
CA ALA A 141 -29.74 -0.84 15.85
C ALA A 141 -31.20 -1.26 15.61
N ARG A 142 -31.50 -1.92 14.47
CA ARG A 142 -32.85 -2.44 14.19
C ARG A 142 -33.30 -3.50 15.18
N ARG A 143 -32.43 -4.43 15.56
CA ARG A 143 -32.73 -5.47 16.56
C ARG A 143 -33.06 -4.87 17.91
N TRP A 144 -32.32 -3.84 18.33
CA TRP A 144 -32.60 -3.12 19.58
C TRP A 144 -33.97 -2.43 19.57
N VAL A 145 -34.40 -1.87 18.43
CA VAL A 145 -35.74 -1.24 18.31
C VAL A 145 -36.84 -2.31 18.33
N GLU A 146 -36.68 -3.41 17.59
CA GLU A 146 -37.64 -4.51 17.57
C GLU A 146 -37.82 -5.16 18.95
N GLU A 147 -36.72 -5.38 19.68
CA GLU A 147 -36.75 -5.91 21.06
C GLU A 147 -37.41 -4.93 22.05
N ALA A 148 -37.25 -3.61 21.86
CA ALA A 148 -37.91 -2.60 22.67
C ALA A 148 -39.40 -2.42 22.32
N GLU A 149 -39.80 -2.77 21.09
CA GLU A 149 -41.18 -2.63 20.60
C GLU A 149 -42.02 -3.88 20.83
N LEU A 150 -41.43 -5.04 21.17
CA LEU A 150 -42.22 -6.18 21.66
C LEU A 150 -42.83 -5.82 23.02
N PRO A 151 -44.15 -5.57 23.12
CA PRO A 151 -44.77 -5.31 24.41
C PRO A 151 -44.61 -6.56 25.27
N ASP A 152 -44.41 -6.32 26.57
CA ASP A 152 -44.43 -7.33 27.63
C ASP A 152 -45.75 -8.10 27.50
N GLN A 153 -45.73 -9.22 26.76
CA GLN A 153 -46.89 -10.07 26.61
C GLN A 153 -47.11 -10.63 28.01
N PRO A 154 -48.22 -10.27 28.69
CA PRO A 154 -48.44 -10.76 30.03
C PRO A 154 -48.43 -12.27 29.98
N GLU A 155 -47.57 -12.91 30.79
CA GLU A 155 -47.47 -14.37 30.95
C GLU A 155 -48.77 -15.02 31.49
N ASP A 156 -49.86 -14.28 31.49
CA ASP A 156 -51.15 -14.62 32.07
C ASP A 156 -52.11 -15.16 31.01
N ALA A 157 -51.80 -16.30 30.39
CA ALA A 157 -52.84 -17.05 29.65
C ALA A 157 -52.67 -18.57 29.64
N GLU A 158 -51.72 -19.16 30.38
CA GLU A 158 -51.60 -20.62 30.48
C GLU A 158 -51.71 -21.12 31.92
N GLY A 159 -52.88 -20.90 32.51
CA GLY A 159 -53.17 -21.33 33.89
C GLY A 159 -54.62 -21.71 34.17
N VAL A 160 -55.41 -22.10 33.17
CA VAL A 160 -56.72 -22.73 33.40
C VAL A 160 -56.87 -23.91 32.43
N ARG A 161 -56.28 -25.06 32.79
CA ARG A 161 -56.72 -26.35 32.25
C ARG A 161 -57.77 -26.92 33.22
N PRO A 162 -58.98 -27.26 32.75
CA PRO A 162 -60.03 -27.88 33.57
C PRO A 162 -59.69 -29.34 33.93
#